data_AF-A0A1C5ERW8-F1
#
_entry.id   AF-A0A1C5ERW8-F1
#
_cell.length_a   1.000
_cell.length_b   1.000
_cell.length_c   1.000
_cell.angle_alpha   90.00
_cell.angle_beta   90.00
_cell.angle_gamma   90.00
#
_symmetry.space_group_name_H-M   'P 1'
#
loop_
_entity.id
_entity.type
_entity.pdbx_description
1 polymer ?
#
loop_
_entity_poly.entity_id
_entity_poly.type
_entity_poly.pdbx_seq_one_letter_code
_entity_poly.pdbx_strand_id
1 'polypeptide(L)' 'MTAVSEERSGRTRRAPCYLTPIPPAGDLSTEQWAGRACYACGQPLTTGAVYCGWARGRAGVHVLDAEVWACP' A
#
# COMPACT_ATOMS: atom_id res chain seq x y z
N MET A 1 30.84 -2.55 0.80
CA MET A 1 29.70 -3.49 0.90
C MET A 1 28.84 -2.92 2.02
N THR A 2 27.72 -2.25 1.81
CA THR A 2 26.65 -2.40 0.82
C THR A 2 26.01 -1.02 0.66
N ALA A 3 25.69 -0.62 -0.57
CA ALA A 3 25.09 0.67 -0.88
C ALA A 3 23.69 0.76 -0.24
N VAL A 4 23.43 1.92 0.37
CA VAL A 4 22.11 2.34 0.84
C VAL A 4 21.23 2.46 -0.41
N SER A 5 20.26 1.56 -0.55
CA SER A 5 19.20 1.68 -1.55
C SER A 5 18.23 2.77 -1.09
N GLU A 6 18.65 4.03 -1.24
CA GLU A 6 17.71 5.15 -1.35
C GLU A 6 16.96 4.96 -2.67
N GLU A 7 15.78 4.36 -2.60
CA GLU A 7 14.81 4.35 -3.69
C GLU A 7 14.31 5.78 -3.93
N ARG A 8 15.17 6.55 -4.59
CA ARG A 8 14.79 7.70 -5.41
C ARG A 8 13.82 7.21 -6.48
N SER A 9 12.53 7.43 -6.26
CA SER A 9 11.52 7.35 -7.32
C SER A 9 10.62 8.58 -7.15
N GLY A 10 10.94 9.74 -7.73
CA GLY A 10 11.28 9.88 -9.14
C GLY A 10 9.98 10.04 -9.90
N ARG A 11 9.49 11.29 -9.92
CA ARG A 11 8.32 11.85 -10.60
C ARG A 11 8.25 11.44 -12.09
N THR A 12 7.92 10.20 -12.37
CA THR A 12 7.30 9.76 -13.63
C THR A 12 5.81 9.80 -13.37
N ARG A 13 5.01 10.43 -14.24
CA ARG A 13 3.54 10.44 -14.12
C ARG A 13 2.97 9.03 -14.31
N ARG A 14 3.24 8.12 -13.37
CA ARG A 14 2.37 6.96 -13.12
C ARG A 14 1.06 7.52 -12.61
N ALA A 15 -0.03 6.82 -12.91
CA ALA A 15 -1.33 7.16 -12.36
C ALA A 15 -1.19 7.34 -10.83
N PRO A 16 -1.94 8.28 -10.22
CA PRO A 16 -1.98 8.45 -8.78
C PRO A 16 -2.14 7.12 -8.07
N CYS A 17 -1.42 6.93 -6.97
CA CYS A 17 -1.40 5.63 -6.28
C CYS A 17 -2.82 5.20 -5.86
N TYR A 18 -3.67 6.16 -5.48
CA TYR A 18 -5.06 5.93 -5.09
C TYR A 18 -5.96 5.41 -6.22
N LEU A 19 -5.55 5.52 -7.49
CA LEU A 19 -6.28 4.97 -8.64
C LEU A 19 -5.85 3.54 -9.00
N THR A 20 -4.85 3.00 -8.31
CA THR A 20 -4.37 1.65 -8.57
C THR A 20 -5.44 0.62 -8.16
N PRO A 21 -5.57 -0.52 -8.85
CA PRO A 21 -6.42 -1.60 -8.36
C PRO A 21 -5.92 -2.10 -7.00
N ILE A 22 -6.83 -2.25 -6.05
CA ILE A 22 -6.51 -2.75 -4.71
C ILE A 22 -6.19 -4.25 -4.81
N PRO A 23 -4.99 -4.69 -4.38
CA PRO A 23 -4.65 -6.11 -4.34
C PRO A 23 -5.43 -6.83 -3.24
N PRO A 24 -5.52 -8.17 -3.29
CA PRO A 24 -6.08 -8.94 -2.18
C PRO A 24 -5.22 -8.77 -0.92
N ALA A 25 -5.85 -8.89 0.26
CA ALA A 25 -5.17 -8.60 1.53
C ALA A 25 -3.98 -9.52 1.83
N GLY A 26 -3.95 -10.72 1.22
CA GLY A 26 -2.83 -11.66 1.36
C GLY A 26 -1.55 -11.23 0.61
N ASP A 27 -1.67 -10.32 -0.35
CA ASP A 27 -0.52 -9.79 -1.12
C ASP A 27 0.05 -8.50 -0.49
N LEU A 28 -0.61 -7.98 0.54
CA LEU A 28 -0.14 -6.80 1.27
C LEU A 28 1.00 -7.17 2.21
N SER A 29 2.01 -6.30 2.27
CA SER A 29 2.96 -6.33 3.37
C SER A 29 2.28 -5.94 4.69
N THR A 30 2.86 -6.35 5.82
CA THR A 30 2.33 -6.04 7.16
C THR A 30 2.08 -4.55 7.37
N GLU A 31 2.95 -3.68 6.85
CA GLU A 31 2.82 -2.23 6.98
C GLU A 31 1.68 -1.66 6.12
N GLN A 32 1.43 -2.25 4.95
CA GLN A 32 0.31 -1.86 4.09
C GLN A 32 -1.01 -2.35 4.67
N TRP A 33 -1.04 -3.59 5.18
CA TRP A 33 -2.20 -4.17 5.87
C TRP A 33 -2.57 -3.37 7.13
N ALA A 34 -1.57 -2.85 7.85
CA ALA A 34 -1.78 -1.99 9.01
C ALA A 34 -2.11 -0.52 8.68
N GLY A 35 -2.20 -0.15 7.40
CA GLY A 35 -2.48 1.22 6.95
C GLY A 35 -1.35 2.23 7.19
N ARG A 36 -0.13 1.76 7.48
CA ARG A 36 1.06 2.61 7.69
C ARG A 36 1.86 2.88 6.42
N ALA A 37 1.64 2.09 5.38
CA ALA A 37 2.29 2.23 4.08
C ALA A 37 1.28 2.22 2.94
N CYS A 38 1.62 2.91 1.85
CA CYS A 38 0.80 2.95 0.65
C CYS A 38 0.67 1.55 0.06
N TYR A 39 -0.56 1.09 -0.19
CA TYR A 39 -0.78 -0.25 -0.75
C TYR A 39 -0.16 -0.43 -2.15
N ALA A 40 -0.01 0.66 -2.92
CA ALA A 40 0.48 0.61 -4.29
C ALA A 40 2.01 0.74 -4.40
N CYS A 41 2.63 1.67 -3.67
CA CYS A 41 4.07 1.96 -3.78
C CYS A 41 4.89 1.58 -2.54
N GLY A 42 4.25 1.17 -1.45
CA GLY A 42 4.93 0.75 -0.20
C GLY A 42 5.55 1.88 0.61
N GLN A 43 5.44 3.15 0.17
CA GLN A 43 5.99 4.27 0.91
C GLN A 43 5.24 4.52 2.23
N PRO A 44 5.93 4.94 3.30
CA PRO A 44 5.28 5.30 4.55
C PRO A 44 4.24 6.40 4.34
N LEU A 45 3.04 6.15 4.85
CA LEU A 45 1.98 7.14 4.82
C LEU A 45 2.14 8.09 6.00
N THR A 46 1.98 9.36 5.69
CA THR A 46 1.96 10.44 6.68
C THR A 46 0.65 11.20 6.51
N THR A 47 0.68 12.52 6.65
CA THR A 47 -0.51 13.35 6.50
C THR A 47 -0.94 13.40 5.03
N GLY A 48 -2.26 13.35 4.78
CA GLY A 48 -2.83 13.47 3.43
C GLY A 48 -2.96 12.16 2.66
N ALA A 49 -2.82 11.00 3.31
CA ALA A 49 -3.13 9.71 2.69
C ALA A 49 -4.61 9.65 2.25
N VAL A 50 -4.85 9.05 1.09
CA VAL A 50 -6.18 8.89 0.51
C VAL A 50 -6.73 7.51 0.89
N TYR A 51 -7.91 7.49 1.50
CA TYR A 51 -8.64 6.24 1.75
C TYR A 51 -9.09 5.63 0.42
N CYS A 52 -8.72 4.38 0.17
CA CYS A 52 -9.00 3.71 -1.10
C CYS A 52 -10.05 2.61 -0.98
N GLY A 53 -10.34 2.13 0.23
CA GLY A 53 -11.33 1.09 0.47
C GLY A 53 -10.74 -0.10 1.23
N TRP A 54 -11.23 -1.29 0.91
CA TRP A 54 -10.88 -2.53 1.60
C TRP A 54 -10.17 -3.50 0.67
N ALA A 55 -8.95 -3.90 1.03
CA ALA A 55 -8.36 -5.11 0.48
C ALA A 55 -9.07 -6.31 1.09
N ARG A 56 -9.57 -7.19 0.22
CA ARG A 56 -10.31 -8.38 0.65
C ARG A 56 -9.39 -9.58 0.77
N GLY A 57 -9.55 -10.37 1.82
CA GLY A 57 -8.73 -11.55 2.03
C GLY A 57 -9.34 -12.54 3.01
N ARG A 58 -8.97 -13.81 2.86
CA ARG A 58 -9.42 -14.89 3.74
C ARG A 58 -8.30 -15.90 3.98
N ALA A 59 -8.22 -16.41 5.20
CA ALA A 59 -7.40 -17.55 5.57
C ALA A 59 -8.26 -18.56 6.33
N GLY A 60 -8.70 -19.61 5.63
CA GLY A 60 -9.69 -20.54 6.17
C GLY A 60 -11.00 -19.81 6.53
N VAL A 61 -11.37 -19.86 7.80
CA VAL A 61 -12.56 -19.17 8.35
C VAL A 61 -12.28 -17.72 8.77
N HIS A 62 -11.02 -17.28 8.77
CA HIS A 62 -10.64 -15.94 9.18
C HIS A 62 -10.76 -14.96 8.02
N VAL A 63 -11.50 -13.87 8.25
CA VAL A 63 -11.56 -12.72 7.35
C VAL A 63 -10.36 -11.83 7.64
N LEU A 64 -9.55 -11.57 6.62
CA LEU A 64 -8.32 -10.77 6.70
C LEU A 64 -8.47 -9.42 6.00
N ASP A 65 -9.70 -8.96 5.84
CA ASP A 65 -10.01 -7.70 5.20
C ASP A 65 -9.31 -6.56 5.94
N ALA A 66 -8.65 -5.68 5.18
CA ALA A 66 -7.95 -4.54 5.72
C ALA A 66 -8.28 -3.27 4.95
N GLU A 67 -8.40 -2.18 5.68
CA GLU A 67 -8.50 -0.86 5.09
C GLU A 67 -7.17 -0.47 4.47
N VAL A 68 -7.22 0.00 3.22
CA VAL A 68 -6.03 0.40 2.48
C VAL A 68 -6.04 1.88 2.16
N TRP A 69 -4.84 2.43 2.23
CA TRP A 69 -4.56 3.85 2.05
C TRP A 69 -3.47 4.02 1.00
N ALA A 70 -3.52 5.13 0.27
CA ALA A 70 -2.54 5.43 -0.77
C ALA A 70 -2.03 6.86 -0.72
N CYS A 71 -0.90 7.06 -1.40
CA CYS A 71 -0.41 8.39 -1.71
C CYS A 71 -1.41 9.14 -2.63
N PRO A 72 -1.52 10.47 -2.47
CA PRO A 72 -2.19 11.35 -3.43
C PRO A 72 -1.63 11.26 -4.86
#